data_AF-A0AAN9U1B8-F1
#
_entry.id   AF-A0AAN9U1B8-F1
#
_cell.length_a   1.000
_cell.length_b   1.000
_cell.length_c   1.000
_cell.angle_alpha   90.00
_cell.angle_beta   90.00
_cell.angle_gamma   90.00
#
_symmetry.space_group_name_H-M   'P 1'
#
loop_
_entity.id
_entity.type
_entity.pdbx_description
1 polymer ?
#
loop_
_entity_poly.entity_id
_entity_poly.type
_entity_poly.pdbx_seq_one_letter_code
_entity_poly.pdbx_strand_id
1 'polypeptide(L)'
;MAGTLADIRSANAAGASPPYAGLFVIYNLPDRDCSAAASNGEYSISDDGLTHYKAYVDSIRQQLISYSDVRTLLIIEPDSLANMVTNLNVAKCANAQTTYYEGVNYAVTQLDLPNVAQYLDAGHAGWLGWSANLQPAATLFAQVYNNASGPTTLRGLATNVANYNAWNAIAPLLSSAGFDAHFITDQGRSGKQPTGQSAWGDWCNAIGTGFGTRPTTDTGLEIEDAFVWVKPGGESDGTSNSSSTRYDYHCALSDALQPAPEAGTWFEAYFEQLLTNANPAF
;
A
#
# COMPACT_ATOMS: atom_id res chain seq x y z
N MET A 1 9.84 -2.55 12.37
CA MET A 1 10.32 -1.15 12.22
C MET A 1 11.61 -0.88 12.99
N ALA A 2 11.64 -0.97 14.33
CA ALA A 2 12.81 -0.58 15.14
C ALA A 2 14.15 -1.23 14.73
N GLY A 3 14.15 -2.54 14.44
CA GLY A 3 15.35 -3.25 13.96
C GLY A 3 15.89 -2.66 12.65
N THR A 4 15.03 -2.54 11.63
CA THR A 4 15.38 -1.94 10.34
C THR A 4 15.88 -0.50 10.47
N LEU A 5 15.25 0.31 11.33
CA LEU A 5 15.73 1.68 11.58
C LEU A 5 17.11 1.70 12.27
N ALA A 6 17.37 0.76 13.17
CA ALA A 6 18.70 0.61 13.79
C ALA A 6 19.77 0.21 12.76
N ASP A 7 19.45 -0.70 11.85
CA ASP A 7 20.35 -1.11 10.77
C ASP A 7 20.67 0.06 9.83
N ILE A 8 19.65 0.84 9.44
CA ILE A 8 19.80 2.04 8.62
C ILE A 8 20.68 3.08 9.34
N ARG A 9 20.39 3.37 10.61
CA ARG A 9 21.22 4.29 11.40
C ARG A 9 22.67 3.82 11.45
N SER A 10 22.89 2.52 11.70
CA SER A 10 24.24 1.94 11.75
C SER A 10 24.97 2.10 10.42
N ALA A 11 24.32 1.80 9.30
CA ALA A 11 24.89 1.97 7.96
C ALA A 11 25.19 3.45 7.63
N ASN A 12 24.30 4.37 8.03
CA ASN A 12 24.51 5.82 7.85
C ASN A 12 25.68 6.33 8.70
N ALA A 13 25.77 5.89 9.96
CA ALA A 13 26.89 6.20 10.84
C ALA A 13 28.23 5.62 10.34
N ALA A 14 28.18 4.51 9.59
CA ALA A 14 29.34 3.90 8.93
C ALA A 14 29.74 4.59 7.60
N GLY A 15 29.04 5.65 7.19
CA GLY A 15 29.41 6.48 6.05
C GLY A 15 28.70 6.17 4.74
N ALA A 16 27.51 5.55 4.77
CA ALA A 16 26.67 5.41 3.58
C ALA A 16 26.42 6.77 2.91
N SER A 17 26.65 6.83 1.60
CA SER A 17 26.54 8.06 0.79
C SER A 17 25.90 7.76 -0.57
N PRO A 18 24.67 8.25 -0.84
CA PRO A 18 23.84 9.04 0.07
C PRO A 18 23.38 8.23 1.31
N PRO A 19 22.94 8.90 2.40
CA PRO A 19 22.37 8.20 3.55
C PRO A 19 21.15 7.36 3.14
N TYR A 20 21.03 6.16 3.69
CA TYR A 20 19.86 5.31 3.57
C TYR A 20 18.65 5.94 4.26
N ALA A 21 17.47 5.68 3.68
CA ALA A 21 16.16 6.00 4.24
C ALA A 21 15.35 4.73 4.45
N GLY A 22 14.40 4.75 5.38
CA GLY A 22 13.47 3.65 5.61
C GLY A 22 12.17 3.83 4.81
N LEU A 23 11.62 2.75 4.25
CA LEU A 23 10.28 2.71 3.69
C LEU A 23 9.47 1.68 4.48
N PHE A 24 8.33 2.10 5.03
CA PHE A 24 7.45 1.22 5.81
C PHE A 24 5.99 1.42 5.41
N VAL A 25 5.19 0.40 5.68
CA VAL A 25 3.74 0.43 5.48
C VAL A 25 3.05 0.39 6.84
N ILE A 26 2.14 1.34 7.09
CA ILE A 26 1.21 1.32 8.21
C ILE A 26 -0.04 0.60 7.70
N TYR A 27 -0.37 -0.57 8.23
CA TYR A 27 -1.43 -1.42 7.66
C TYR A 27 -2.10 -2.30 8.72
N ASN A 28 -2.80 -1.66 9.66
CA ASN A 28 -3.42 -2.38 10.78
C ASN A 28 -4.76 -1.79 11.24
N LEU A 29 -5.47 -1.07 10.39
CA LEU A 29 -6.82 -0.60 10.71
C LEU A 29 -7.72 -1.75 11.21
N PRO A 30 -8.61 -1.50 12.19
CA PRO A 30 -9.57 -2.50 12.65
C PRO A 30 -10.59 -2.81 11.55
N ASP A 31 -11.04 -4.06 11.48
CA ASP A 31 -11.86 -4.57 10.36
C ASP A 31 -11.19 -4.35 8.99
N ARG A 32 -9.85 -4.48 8.94
CA ARG A 32 -9.03 -4.36 7.71
C ARG A 32 -9.60 -5.17 6.54
N ASP A 33 -9.31 -4.72 5.32
CA ASP A 33 -9.70 -5.36 4.06
C ASP A 33 -11.22 -5.59 4.02
N CYS A 34 -11.98 -4.50 4.10
CA CYS A 34 -13.43 -4.56 4.35
C CYS A 34 -14.23 -5.17 3.18
N SER A 35 -13.68 -5.18 1.96
CA SER A 35 -14.29 -5.78 0.78
C SER A 35 -13.75 -7.16 0.43
N ALA A 36 -12.66 -7.60 1.07
CA ALA A 36 -12.10 -8.93 0.87
C ALA A 36 -13.00 -10.00 1.50
N ALA A 37 -12.96 -11.22 0.97
CA ALA A 37 -13.69 -12.35 1.57
C ALA A 37 -13.09 -12.75 2.93
N ALA A 38 -11.79 -12.55 3.10
CA ALA A 38 -11.06 -12.73 4.35
C ALA A 38 -10.00 -11.65 4.54
N SER A 39 -9.65 -11.37 5.80
CA SER A 39 -8.57 -10.45 6.17
C SER A 39 -7.64 -11.10 7.19
N ASN A 40 -6.37 -10.71 7.15
CA ASN A 40 -5.37 -11.05 8.16
C ASN A 40 -5.22 -9.97 9.24
N GLY A 41 -6.08 -8.95 9.25
CA GLY A 41 -6.09 -7.90 10.28
C GLY A 41 -6.38 -8.47 11.67
N GLU A 42 -5.60 -8.03 12.67
CA GLU A 42 -5.71 -8.53 14.04
C GLU A 42 -6.73 -7.77 14.91
N TYR A 43 -7.08 -6.53 14.53
CA TYR A 43 -8.04 -5.72 15.27
C TYR A 43 -9.43 -5.76 14.63
N SER A 44 -10.46 -5.77 15.48
CA SER A 44 -11.85 -5.63 15.05
C SER A 44 -12.50 -4.42 15.69
N ILE A 45 -13.42 -3.77 14.98
CA ILE A 45 -14.13 -2.59 15.50
C ILE A 45 -14.95 -2.97 16.74
N SER A 46 -15.52 -4.17 16.76
CA SER A 46 -16.30 -4.70 17.89
C SER A 46 -15.49 -4.98 19.15
N ASP A 47 -14.17 -5.05 19.05
CA ASP A 47 -13.25 -5.40 20.15
C ASP A 47 -12.24 -4.27 20.39
N ASP A 48 -12.76 -3.05 20.57
CA ASP A 48 -11.98 -1.84 20.86
C ASP A 48 -10.85 -1.54 19.84
N GLY A 49 -11.01 -2.01 18.60
CA GLY A 49 -9.94 -2.02 17.61
C GLY A 49 -9.40 -0.64 17.24
N LEU A 50 -10.21 0.42 17.33
CA LEU A 50 -9.72 1.78 17.09
C LEU A 50 -8.79 2.27 18.21
N THR A 51 -9.06 1.90 19.46
CA THR A 51 -8.16 2.21 20.59
C THR A 51 -6.84 1.46 20.42
N HIS A 52 -6.90 0.17 20.07
CA HIS A 52 -5.70 -0.62 19.76
C HIS A 52 -4.91 -0.03 18.59
N TYR A 53 -5.58 0.40 17.53
CA TYR A 53 -4.95 1.04 16.38
C TYR A 53 -4.25 2.36 16.76
N LYS A 54 -4.88 3.21 17.59
CA LYS A 54 -4.25 4.44 18.08
C LYS A 54 -2.99 4.16 18.90
N ALA A 55 -3.04 3.17 19.80
CA ALA A 55 -1.87 2.73 20.56
C ALA A 55 -0.75 2.18 19.65
N TYR A 56 -1.12 1.45 18.59
CA TYR A 56 -0.19 1.00 17.55
C TYR A 56 0.48 2.19 16.84
N VAL A 57 -0.27 3.19 16.39
CA VAL A 57 0.25 4.43 15.79
C VAL A 57 1.16 5.19 16.76
N ASP A 58 0.77 5.32 18.02
CA ASP A 58 1.58 5.98 19.05
C ASP A 58 2.92 5.26 19.25
N SER A 59 2.93 3.93 19.24
CA SER A 59 4.16 3.14 19.34
C SER A 59 5.11 3.40 18.16
N ILE A 60 4.57 3.58 16.95
CA ILE A 60 5.32 3.93 15.75
C ILE A 60 5.89 5.35 15.88
N ARG A 61 5.07 6.31 16.32
CA ARG A 61 5.52 7.69 16.56
C ARG A 61 6.73 7.72 17.50
N GLN A 62 6.72 6.94 18.59
CA GLN A 62 7.85 6.86 19.51
C GLN A 62 9.13 6.33 18.84
N GLN A 63 9.01 5.35 17.93
CA GLN A 63 10.15 4.86 17.16
C GLN A 63 10.69 5.96 16.23
N LEU A 64 9.81 6.63 15.47
CA LEU A 64 10.22 7.68 14.52
C LEU A 64 10.91 8.87 15.21
N ILE A 65 10.47 9.24 16.42
CA ILE A 65 11.15 10.23 17.26
C ILE A 65 12.52 9.72 17.71
N SER A 66 12.57 8.47 18.19
CA SER A 66 13.81 7.82 18.64
C SER A 66 14.84 7.67 17.51
N TYR A 67 14.39 7.57 16.26
CA TYR A 67 15.19 7.48 15.02
C TYR A 67 15.05 8.72 14.14
N SER A 68 14.95 9.90 14.75
CA SER A 68 14.77 11.19 14.06
C SER A 68 15.91 11.61 13.12
N ASP A 69 17.08 11.00 13.25
CA ASP A 69 18.23 11.11 12.35
C ASP A 69 18.09 10.29 11.06
N VAL A 70 17.09 9.41 10.98
CA VAL A 70 16.80 8.57 9.81
C VAL A 70 15.58 9.11 9.09
N ARG A 71 15.74 9.47 7.81
CA ARG A 71 14.60 9.80 6.93
C ARG A 71 13.74 8.56 6.73
N THR A 72 12.43 8.72 6.90
CA THR A 72 11.47 7.61 6.84
C THR A 72 10.29 7.95 5.95
N LEU A 73 9.95 7.06 5.03
CA LEU A 73 8.78 7.13 4.15
C LEU A 73 7.73 6.15 4.66
N LEU A 74 6.48 6.60 4.73
CA LEU A 74 5.35 5.81 5.22
C LEU A 74 4.26 5.73 4.16
N ILE A 75 3.82 4.52 3.85
CA ILE A 75 2.60 4.27 3.08
C ILE A 75 1.50 3.96 4.08
N ILE A 76 0.40 4.71 4.01
CA ILE A 76 -0.65 4.70 5.02
C ILE A 76 -1.85 3.90 4.51
N GLU A 77 -2.08 2.79 5.19
CA GLU A 77 -3.25 1.92 5.14
C GLU A 77 -3.69 1.54 3.71
N PRO A 78 -2.91 0.69 3.01
CA PRO A 78 -3.36 0.05 1.78
C PRO A 78 -4.76 -0.55 1.89
N ASP A 79 -5.52 -0.50 0.80
CA ASP A 79 -6.87 -1.08 0.72
C ASP A 79 -7.88 -0.47 1.71
N SER A 80 -7.62 0.73 2.26
CA SER A 80 -8.54 1.40 3.19
C SER A 80 -9.46 2.41 2.50
N LEU A 81 -8.94 3.58 2.14
CA LEU A 81 -9.73 4.70 1.64
C LEU A 81 -10.29 4.45 0.24
N ALA A 82 -9.65 3.63 -0.59
CA ALA A 82 -10.18 3.23 -1.89
C ALA A 82 -11.52 2.48 -1.77
N ASN A 83 -11.68 1.66 -0.72
CA ASN A 83 -12.95 1.00 -0.40
C ASN A 83 -14.08 1.98 -0.08
N MET A 84 -13.75 3.14 0.50
CA MET A 84 -14.74 4.17 0.82
C MET A 84 -15.26 4.90 -0.43
N VAL A 85 -14.58 4.76 -1.56
CA VAL A 85 -15.03 5.31 -2.85
C VAL A 85 -16.01 4.38 -3.55
N THR A 86 -15.71 3.07 -3.59
CA THR A 86 -16.46 2.15 -4.47
C THR A 86 -17.25 1.07 -3.74
N ASN A 87 -16.94 0.77 -2.48
CA ASN A 87 -17.39 -0.46 -1.82
C ASN A 87 -18.29 -0.21 -0.61
N LEU A 88 -18.90 0.97 -0.48
CA LEU A 88 -19.87 1.28 0.60
C LEU A 88 -21.18 0.48 0.50
N ASN A 89 -21.41 -0.25 -0.59
CA ASN A 89 -22.48 -1.25 -0.68
C ASN A 89 -22.14 -2.55 0.07
N VAL A 90 -20.87 -2.79 0.42
CA VAL A 90 -20.44 -3.90 1.26
C VAL A 90 -20.65 -3.52 2.72
N ALA A 91 -21.45 -4.30 3.45
CA ALA A 91 -21.85 -3.98 4.83
C ALA A 91 -20.66 -3.78 5.78
N LYS A 92 -19.60 -4.60 5.65
CA LYS A 92 -18.37 -4.45 6.44
C LYS A 92 -17.69 -3.10 6.17
N CYS A 93 -17.58 -2.68 4.91
CA CYS A 93 -17.03 -1.36 4.56
C CYS A 93 -17.91 -0.20 5.04
N ALA A 94 -19.22 -0.30 4.87
CA ALA A 94 -20.15 0.72 5.36
C ALA A 94 -20.05 0.92 6.89
N ASN A 95 -19.97 -0.18 7.64
CA ASN A 95 -19.82 -0.16 9.09
C ASN A 95 -18.43 0.35 9.54
N ALA A 96 -17.39 0.09 8.74
CA ALA A 96 -16.03 0.50 9.03
C ALA A 96 -15.72 1.96 8.65
N GLN A 97 -16.57 2.61 7.84
CA GLN A 97 -16.27 3.91 7.22
C GLN A 97 -15.81 4.98 8.21
N THR A 98 -16.58 5.22 9.28
CA THR A 98 -16.22 6.24 10.29
C THR A 98 -14.90 5.88 10.96
N THR A 99 -14.67 4.60 11.26
CA THR A 99 -13.45 4.12 11.91
C THR A 99 -12.23 4.23 11.00
N TYR A 100 -12.37 3.96 9.69
CA TYR A 100 -11.29 4.13 8.72
C TYR A 100 -10.90 5.60 8.61
N TYR A 101 -11.87 6.51 8.49
CA TYR A 101 -11.56 7.94 8.46
C TYR A 101 -10.91 8.43 9.75
N GLU A 102 -11.41 8.02 10.91
CA GLU A 102 -10.82 8.43 12.19
C GLU A 102 -9.41 7.86 12.39
N GLY A 103 -9.21 6.57 12.08
CA GLY A 103 -7.92 5.91 12.19
C GLY A 103 -6.88 6.50 11.24
N VAL A 104 -7.22 6.65 9.95
CA VAL A 104 -6.30 7.26 8.98
C VAL A 104 -5.96 8.70 9.36
N ASN A 105 -6.96 9.50 9.76
CA ASN A 105 -6.73 10.87 10.21
C ASN A 105 -5.79 10.91 11.43
N TYR A 106 -6.01 10.03 12.40
CA TYR A 106 -5.14 9.91 13.57
C TYR A 106 -3.71 9.56 13.17
N ALA A 107 -3.50 8.59 12.27
CA ALA A 107 -2.18 8.21 11.78
C ALA A 107 -1.47 9.38 11.10
N VAL A 108 -2.10 10.05 10.13
CA VAL A 108 -1.42 11.13 9.41
C VAL A 108 -1.10 12.35 10.27
N THR A 109 -1.94 12.65 11.26
CA THR A 109 -1.68 13.71 12.24
C THR A 109 -0.59 13.32 13.24
N GLN A 110 -0.63 12.11 13.81
CA GLN A 110 0.37 11.67 14.78
C GLN A 110 1.72 11.35 14.15
N LEU A 111 1.81 11.10 12.84
CA LEU A 111 3.07 10.79 12.18
C LEU A 111 3.65 11.99 11.42
N ASP A 112 3.06 13.18 11.59
CA ASP A 112 3.60 14.45 11.08
C ASP A 112 4.86 14.87 11.86
N LEU A 113 5.99 14.30 11.45
CA LEU A 113 7.31 14.49 12.08
C LEU A 113 8.34 14.94 11.03
N PRO A 114 9.30 15.83 11.36
CA PRO A 114 10.22 16.43 10.38
C PRO A 114 11.06 15.45 9.55
N ASN A 115 11.29 14.23 10.03
CA ASN A 115 12.05 13.18 9.33
C ASN A 115 11.16 12.23 8.52
N VAL A 116 9.85 12.48 8.44
CA VAL A 116 8.86 11.60 7.82
C VAL A 116 8.33 12.20 6.50
N ALA A 117 8.05 11.35 5.53
CA ALA A 117 7.19 11.64 4.38
C ALA A 117 6.08 10.58 4.28
N GLN A 118 4.84 10.99 4.13
CA GLN A 118 3.67 10.11 4.16
C GLN A 118 2.95 10.10 2.81
N TYR A 119 2.45 8.92 2.42
CA TYR A 119 1.65 8.72 1.22
C TYR A 119 0.42 7.88 1.58
N LEU A 120 -0.79 8.41 1.39
CA LEU A 120 -2.02 7.63 1.57
C LEU A 120 -2.17 6.63 0.41
N ASP A 121 -2.54 5.39 0.68
CA ASP A 121 -2.88 4.48 -0.42
C ASP A 121 -4.10 5.00 -1.20
N ALA A 122 -3.99 4.97 -2.53
CA ALA A 122 -5.01 5.40 -3.47
C ALA A 122 -5.38 4.31 -4.48
N GLY A 123 -5.28 3.05 -4.07
CA GLY A 123 -5.56 1.90 -4.93
C GLY A 123 -4.74 1.95 -6.22
N HIS A 124 -5.39 1.78 -7.36
CA HIS A 124 -4.70 1.74 -8.65
C HIS A 124 -5.59 2.17 -9.83
N ALA A 125 -5.01 2.20 -11.03
CA ALA A 125 -5.69 2.64 -12.26
C ALA A 125 -7.00 1.87 -12.53
N GLY A 126 -6.96 0.54 -12.43
CA GLY A 126 -8.14 -0.33 -12.55
C GLY A 126 -9.18 -0.22 -11.44
N TRP A 127 -8.97 0.65 -10.44
CA TRP A 127 -9.89 0.85 -9.33
C TRP A 127 -10.38 2.30 -9.25
N LEU A 128 -9.52 3.24 -8.86
CA LEU A 128 -9.89 4.65 -8.73
C LEU A 128 -9.62 5.44 -10.01
N GLY A 129 -8.85 4.89 -10.95
CA GLY A 129 -8.53 5.53 -12.23
C GLY A 129 -9.66 5.53 -13.26
N TRP A 130 -10.78 4.84 -12.99
CA TRP A 130 -11.98 4.95 -13.83
C TRP A 130 -12.57 6.35 -13.77
N SER A 131 -13.02 6.88 -14.91
CA SER A 131 -13.53 8.25 -15.03
C SER A 131 -14.64 8.58 -14.01
N ALA A 132 -15.50 7.61 -13.70
CA ALA A 132 -16.56 7.76 -12.71
C ALA A 132 -16.05 7.85 -11.26
N ASN A 133 -14.85 7.35 -10.98
CA ASN A 133 -14.28 7.23 -9.63
C ASN A 133 -13.25 8.33 -9.32
N LEU A 134 -12.66 8.97 -10.33
CA LEU A 134 -11.64 10.00 -10.16
C LEU A 134 -12.09 11.18 -9.28
N GLN A 135 -13.25 11.78 -9.57
CA GLN A 135 -13.74 12.93 -8.81
C GLN A 135 -14.12 12.56 -7.37
N PRO A 136 -14.88 11.47 -7.12
CA PRO A 136 -15.11 11.00 -5.76
C PRO A 136 -13.82 10.71 -4.97
N ALA A 137 -12.82 10.09 -5.61
CA ALA A 137 -11.52 9.82 -4.99
C ALA A 137 -10.79 11.13 -4.63
N ALA A 138 -10.68 12.08 -5.56
CA ALA A 138 -10.05 13.37 -5.31
C ALA A 138 -10.73 14.14 -4.17
N THR A 139 -12.06 14.14 -4.12
CA THR A 139 -12.83 14.75 -3.02
C THR A 139 -12.52 14.08 -1.68
N LEU A 140 -12.46 12.74 -1.64
CA LEU A 140 -12.16 12.01 -0.42
C LEU A 140 -10.75 12.29 0.10
N PHE A 141 -9.72 12.21 -0.74
CA PHE A 141 -8.34 12.43 -0.31
C PHE A 141 -8.11 13.89 0.12
N ALA A 142 -8.70 14.86 -0.58
CA ALA A 142 -8.68 16.25 -0.16
C ALA A 142 -9.37 16.45 1.21
N GLN A 143 -10.49 15.77 1.47
CA GLN A 143 -11.16 15.81 2.76
C GLN A 143 -10.28 15.23 3.88
N VAL A 144 -9.63 14.09 3.67
CA VAL A 144 -8.71 13.50 4.66
C VAL A 144 -7.54 14.44 4.95
N TYR A 145 -6.92 15.02 3.92
CA TYR A 145 -5.85 16.00 4.07
C TYR A 145 -6.28 17.22 4.90
N ASN A 146 -7.45 17.79 4.59
CA ASN A 146 -7.97 18.96 5.29
C ASN A 146 -8.39 18.66 6.74
N ASN A 147 -9.00 17.49 6.99
CA ASN A 147 -9.37 17.07 8.34
C ASN A 147 -8.15 16.88 9.26
N ALA A 148 -7.03 16.47 8.67
CA ALA A 148 -5.75 16.37 9.37
C ALA A 148 -5.03 17.72 9.54
N SER A 149 -5.71 18.84 9.21
CA SER A 149 -5.17 20.21 9.24
C SER A 149 -4.00 20.44 8.30
N GLY A 150 -3.93 19.71 7.17
CA GLY A 150 -2.89 19.81 6.16
C GLY A 150 -1.48 19.50 6.68
N PRO A 151 -1.20 18.26 7.11
CA PRO A 151 0.12 17.87 7.62
C PRO A 151 1.21 18.16 6.60
N THR A 152 2.30 18.81 7.02
CA THR A 152 3.38 19.22 6.11
C THR A 152 4.14 18.03 5.51
N THR A 153 4.12 16.88 6.19
CA THR A 153 4.78 15.65 5.76
C THR A 153 3.89 14.73 4.94
N LEU A 154 2.58 15.02 4.85
CA LEU A 154 1.66 14.28 3.98
C LEU A 154 1.88 14.74 2.54
N ARG A 155 2.77 14.03 1.87
CA ARG A 155 3.32 14.39 0.55
C ARG A 155 2.36 14.09 -0.59
N GLY A 156 1.57 13.03 -0.44
CA GLY A 156 0.50 12.72 -1.39
C GLY A 156 0.04 11.27 -1.29
N LEU A 157 0.08 10.53 -2.41
CA LEU A 157 -0.58 9.22 -2.53
C LEU A 157 0.36 8.10 -3.00
N ALA A 158 0.13 6.88 -2.52
CA ALA A 158 0.77 5.68 -3.01
C ALA A 158 -0.19 4.91 -3.92
N THR A 159 0.30 4.39 -5.05
CA THR A 159 -0.56 3.72 -6.04
C THR A 159 0.02 2.39 -6.46
N ASN A 160 -0.84 1.53 -6.98
CA ASN A 160 -0.51 0.19 -7.44
C ASN A 160 0.04 -0.74 -6.35
N VAL A 161 -0.08 -0.36 -5.06
CA VAL A 161 0.41 -1.15 -3.93
C VAL A 161 -0.14 -2.57 -4.02
N ALA A 162 0.77 -3.55 -4.04
CA ALA A 162 0.44 -4.97 -4.19
C ALA A 162 -0.33 -5.35 -5.46
N ASN A 163 -0.35 -4.52 -6.50
CA ASN A 163 -0.99 -4.81 -7.78
C ASN A 163 0.06 -4.94 -8.91
N TYR A 164 -0.38 -5.01 -10.17
CA TYR A 164 0.45 -5.46 -11.29
C TYR A 164 0.44 -4.53 -12.49
N ASN A 165 -0.17 -3.36 -12.37
CA ASN A 165 -0.33 -2.48 -13.51
C ASN A 165 1.04 -2.06 -14.04
N ALA A 166 1.14 -1.98 -15.37
CA ALA A 166 2.15 -1.14 -15.99
C ALA A 166 2.12 0.24 -15.35
N TRP A 167 3.26 0.92 -15.33
CA TRP A 167 3.29 2.33 -14.93
C TRP A 167 2.17 3.11 -15.65
N ASN A 168 1.22 3.63 -14.86
CA ASN A 168 0.15 4.47 -15.34
C ASN A 168 -0.07 5.57 -14.31
N ALA A 169 0.12 6.81 -14.76
CA ALA A 169 -0.02 7.98 -13.92
C ALA A 169 -1.51 8.24 -13.65
N ILE A 170 -2.06 7.72 -12.54
CA ILE A 170 -3.35 8.19 -12.02
C ILE A 170 -3.23 9.59 -11.39
N ALA A 171 -2.00 9.97 -11.07
CA ALA A 171 -1.62 11.22 -10.44
C ALA A 171 -2.08 12.49 -11.19
N PRO A 172 -1.79 12.66 -12.49
CA PRO A 172 -2.31 13.80 -13.26
C PRO A 172 -3.83 13.85 -13.31
N LEU A 173 -4.50 12.69 -13.27
CA LEU A 173 -5.96 12.60 -13.31
C LEU A 173 -6.59 13.09 -12.00
N LEU A 174 -6.02 12.70 -10.86
CA LEU A 174 -6.44 13.18 -9.54
C LEU A 174 -6.10 14.66 -9.32
N SER A 175 -4.93 15.12 -9.78
CA SER A 175 -4.57 16.55 -9.77
C SER A 175 -5.54 17.38 -10.61
N SER A 176 -5.88 16.91 -11.82
CA SER A 176 -6.91 17.54 -12.67
C SER A 176 -8.31 17.56 -12.02
N ALA A 177 -8.59 16.65 -11.09
CA ALA A 177 -9.82 16.58 -10.32
C ALA A 177 -9.78 17.40 -9.01
N GLY A 178 -8.71 18.17 -8.78
CA GLY A 178 -8.62 19.18 -7.72
C GLY A 178 -7.79 18.79 -6.49
N PHE A 179 -7.00 17.71 -6.56
CA PHE A 179 -6.08 17.33 -5.48
C PHE A 179 -4.62 17.34 -5.98
N ASP A 180 -3.93 18.46 -5.76
CA ASP A 180 -2.53 18.63 -6.13
C ASP A 180 -1.62 17.89 -5.15
N ALA A 181 -1.21 16.68 -5.52
CA ALA A 181 -0.45 15.77 -4.68
C ALA A 181 0.72 15.17 -5.46
N HIS A 182 1.78 14.79 -4.73
CA HIS A 182 2.84 13.94 -5.27
C HIS A 182 2.48 12.45 -5.12
N PHE A 183 3.17 11.60 -5.85
CA PHE A 183 2.86 10.17 -5.89
C PHE A 183 4.10 9.30 -5.81
N ILE A 184 3.92 8.11 -5.25
CA ILE A 184 4.84 6.98 -5.42
C ILE A 184 4.06 5.79 -5.96
N THR A 185 4.72 4.98 -6.78
CA THR A 185 4.03 3.88 -7.46
C THR A 185 4.77 2.58 -7.31
N ASP A 186 4.04 1.57 -6.81
CA ASP A 186 4.56 0.22 -6.69
C ASP A 186 4.78 -0.37 -8.09
N GLN A 187 5.98 -0.85 -8.36
CA GLN A 187 6.36 -1.57 -9.59
C GLN A 187 6.99 -2.93 -9.27
N GLY A 188 6.85 -3.41 -8.02
CA GLY A 188 7.47 -4.66 -7.55
C GLY A 188 7.08 -5.88 -8.35
N ARG A 189 5.89 -5.91 -8.98
CA ARG A 189 5.37 -7.06 -9.75
C ARG A 189 4.88 -6.69 -11.15
N SER A 190 5.32 -5.55 -11.67
CA SER A 190 4.79 -4.93 -12.90
C SER A 190 5.67 -5.12 -14.15
N GLY A 191 6.74 -5.91 -14.09
CA GLY A 191 7.73 -5.99 -15.18
C GLY A 191 7.21 -6.65 -16.46
N LYS A 192 6.37 -7.68 -16.34
CA LYS A 192 5.79 -8.38 -17.48
C LYS A 192 4.39 -7.86 -17.79
N GLN A 193 4.25 -7.27 -18.97
CA GLN A 193 3.00 -6.73 -19.51
C GLN A 193 2.71 -7.32 -20.90
N PRO A 194 1.46 -7.71 -21.22
CA PRO A 194 0.37 -7.88 -20.26
C PRO A 194 0.71 -8.97 -19.23
N THR A 195 0.06 -8.87 -18.07
CA THR A 195 0.08 -9.91 -17.03
C THR A 195 -0.66 -11.16 -17.53
N GLY A 196 -0.70 -12.21 -16.73
CA GLY A 196 -1.55 -13.38 -17.00
C GLY A 196 -2.96 -13.29 -16.42
N GLN A 197 -3.36 -12.11 -15.91
CA GLN A 197 -4.70 -11.90 -15.35
C GLN A 197 -5.77 -12.03 -16.44
N SER A 198 -6.88 -12.66 -16.09
CA SER A 198 -8.07 -12.83 -16.94
C SER A 198 -9.01 -11.64 -16.81
N ALA A 199 -9.08 -11.04 -15.62
CA ALA A 199 -9.77 -9.79 -15.35
C ALA A 199 -8.90 -8.87 -14.49
N TRP A 200 -9.12 -7.56 -14.62
CA TRP A 200 -8.29 -6.55 -13.92
C TRP A 200 -8.44 -6.61 -12.39
N GLY A 201 -9.58 -7.12 -11.91
CA GLY A 201 -9.86 -7.35 -10.49
C GLY A 201 -9.20 -8.61 -9.92
N ASP A 202 -8.53 -9.43 -10.73
CA ASP A 202 -7.91 -10.67 -10.26
C ASP A 202 -6.56 -10.35 -9.59
N TRP A 203 -6.60 -10.04 -8.30
CA TRP A 203 -5.45 -9.46 -7.57
C TRP A 203 -4.54 -10.49 -6.91
N CYS A 204 -5.02 -11.72 -6.64
CA CYS A 204 -4.30 -12.65 -5.77
C CYS A 204 -3.33 -13.54 -6.53
N ASN A 205 -2.03 -13.49 -6.19
CA ASN A 205 -0.97 -14.35 -6.72
C ASN A 205 -1.00 -14.49 -8.26
N ALA A 206 -1.24 -13.39 -8.99
CA ALA A 206 -1.52 -13.46 -10.43
C ALA A 206 -0.38 -14.11 -11.23
N ILE A 207 -0.72 -15.03 -12.12
CA ILE A 207 0.25 -15.72 -12.99
C ILE A 207 0.80 -14.77 -14.06
N GLY A 208 1.96 -15.13 -14.63
CA GLY A 208 2.53 -14.41 -15.76
C GLY A 208 2.92 -12.97 -15.44
N THR A 209 3.27 -12.68 -14.20
CA THR A 209 3.82 -11.40 -13.71
C THR A 209 5.34 -11.51 -13.54
N GLY A 210 6.02 -10.37 -13.39
CA GLY A 210 7.48 -10.27 -13.31
C GLY A 210 7.93 -9.12 -12.42
N PHE A 211 9.10 -9.21 -11.79
CA PHE A 211 9.69 -8.06 -11.09
C PHE A 211 9.87 -6.88 -12.05
N GLY A 212 9.43 -5.68 -11.65
CA GLY A 212 9.41 -4.51 -12.54
C GLY A 212 10.59 -3.56 -12.40
N THR A 213 10.35 -2.32 -12.82
CA THR A 213 11.29 -1.19 -12.68
C THR A 213 11.82 -1.12 -11.26
N ARG A 214 13.15 -1.03 -11.10
CA ARG A 214 13.79 -0.94 -9.79
C ARG A 214 13.41 0.37 -9.10
N PRO A 215 13.37 0.41 -7.74
CA PRO A 215 13.06 1.65 -7.04
C PRO A 215 13.99 2.81 -7.45
N THR A 216 13.42 3.95 -7.82
CA THR A 216 14.17 5.12 -8.29
C THR A 216 13.34 6.39 -8.17
N THR A 217 14.01 7.53 -7.93
CA THR A 217 13.42 8.88 -8.02
C THR A 217 13.52 9.47 -9.43
N ASP A 218 14.23 8.82 -10.34
CA ASP A 218 14.36 9.24 -11.74
C ASP A 218 13.14 8.79 -12.56
N THR A 219 11.98 9.36 -12.24
CA THR A 219 10.67 8.94 -12.78
C THR A 219 10.31 9.64 -14.10
N GLY A 220 10.96 10.78 -14.36
CA GLY A 220 10.69 11.62 -15.54
C GLY A 220 9.44 12.50 -15.42
N LEU A 221 8.78 12.53 -14.25
CA LEU A 221 7.57 13.32 -13.99
C LEU A 221 7.71 14.09 -12.67
N GLU A 222 7.37 15.38 -12.70
CA GLU A 222 7.53 16.27 -11.54
C GLU A 222 6.69 15.86 -10.32
N ILE A 223 5.52 15.24 -10.57
CA ILE A 223 4.59 14.81 -9.53
C ILE A 223 4.78 13.35 -9.09
N GLU A 224 5.63 12.57 -9.76
CA GLU A 224 5.96 11.19 -9.36
C GLU A 224 7.30 11.21 -8.63
N ASP A 225 7.26 11.20 -7.29
CA ASP A 225 8.45 11.30 -6.45
C ASP A 225 9.34 10.04 -6.60
N ALA A 226 8.75 8.84 -6.75
CA ALA A 226 9.52 7.62 -6.92
C ALA A 226 8.70 6.42 -7.45
N PHE A 227 9.34 5.59 -8.27
CA PHE A 227 8.96 4.18 -8.36
C PHE A 227 9.50 3.44 -7.13
N VAL A 228 8.67 2.60 -6.53
CA VAL A 228 8.96 1.86 -5.30
C VAL A 228 8.56 0.40 -5.44
N TRP A 229 9.08 -0.48 -4.58
CA TRP A 229 8.58 -1.84 -4.41
C TRP A 229 7.95 -1.90 -3.02
N VAL A 230 6.62 -1.87 -2.97
CA VAL A 230 5.88 -1.83 -1.70
C VAL A 230 5.55 -3.23 -1.25
N LYS A 231 4.86 -4.01 -2.10
CA LYS A 231 4.64 -5.44 -1.86
C LYS A 231 5.93 -6.21 -2.17
N PRO A 232 6.53 -6.92 -1.21
CA PRO A 232 7.68 -7.75 -1.48
C PRO A 232 7.28 -8.95 -2.34
N GLY A 233 7.76 -8.98 -3.59
CA GLY A 233 7.49 -10.09 -4.50
C GLY A 233 8.06 -11.41 -3.97
N GLY A 234 7.21 -12.43 -3.87
CA GLY A 234 7.53 -13.72 -3.23
C GLY A 234 6.78 -13.93 -1.92
N GLU A 235 6.31 -12.88 -1.25
CA GLU A 235 5.33 -13.02 -0.17
C GLU A 235 3.93 -13.25 -0.76
N SER A 236 3.26 -14.34 -0.40
CA SER A 236 1.94 -14.66 -0.94
C SER A 236 0.91 -13.57 -0.62
N ASP A 237 -0.05 -13.39 -1.52
CA ASP A 237 -1.21 -12.54 -1.30
C ASP A 237 -2.33 -13.24 -0.52
N GLY A 238 -2.34 -14.58 -0.52
CA GLY A 238 -3.39 -15.36 0.11
C GLY A 238 -3.38 -16.84 -0.29
N THR A 239 -4.00 -17.66 0.55
CA THR A 239 -4.02 -19.12 0.41
C THR A 239 -5.01 -19.58 -0.64
N SER A 240 -4.61 -20.57 -1.45
CA SER A 240 -5.52 -21.25 -2.38
C SER A 240 -6.24 -22.44 -1.71
N ASN A 241 -5.97 -22.72 -0.44
CA ASN A 241 -6.62 -23.78 0.32
C ASN A 241 -8.02 -23.34 0.78
N SER A 242 -9.06 -23.86 0.13
CA SER A 242 -10.46 -23.55 0.45
C SER A 242 -10.93 -24.00 1.84
N SER A 243 -10.13 -24.82 2.54
CA SER A 243 -10.41 -25.19 3.94
C SER A 243 -9.79 -24.23 4.96
N SER A 244 -8.97 -23.26 4.52
CA SER A 244 -8.43 -22.23 5.43
C SER A 244 -9.53 -21.27 5.86
N THR A 245 -9.48 -20.82 7.12
CA THR A 245 -10.39 -19.78 7.64
C THR A 245 -10.14 -18.42 7.00
N ARG A 246 -9.01 -18.24 6.31
CA ARG A 246 -8.62 -17.01 5.62
C ARG A 246 -8.60 -17.15 4.10
N TYR A 247 -9.32 -18.14 3.58
CA TYR A 247 -9.47 -18.33 2.15
C TYR A 247 -10.21 -17.15 1.51
N ASP A 248 -9.63 -16.58 0.44
CA ASP A 248 -10.30 -15.68 -0.48
C ASP A 248 -10.40 -16.34 -1.85
N TYR A 249 -11.58 -16.26 -2.47
CA TYR A 249 -11.84 -16.94 -3.74
C TYR A 249 -10.97 -16.42 -4.90
N HIS A 250 -10.48 -15.18 -4.84
CA HIS A 250 -9.54 -14.66 -5.84
C HIS A 250 -8.24 -15.48 -5.88
N CYS A 251 -7.83 -16.07 -4.75
CA CYS A 251 -6.60 -16.85 -4.63
C CYS A 251 -6.71 -18.28 -5.18
N ALA A 252 -7.88 -18.67 -5.67
CA ALA A 252 -8.11 -19.96 -6.33
C ALA A 252 -8.67 -19.83 -7.76
N LEU A 253 -8.69 -18.61 -8.32
CA LEU A 253 -9.01 -18.40 -9.73
C LEU A 253 -7.97 -19.06 -10.64
N SER A 254 -8.35 -19.31 -11.90
CA SER A 254 -7.51 -20.01 -12.87
C SER A 254 -6.21 -19.28 -13.23
N ASP A 255 -6.16 -17.99 -12.95
CA ASP A 255 -5.02 -17.10 -13.15
C ASP A 255 -4.32 -16.70 -11.85
N ALA A 256 -4.68 -17.29 -10.71
CA ALA A 256 -3.89 -17.28 -9.49
C ALA A 256 -2.93 -18.48 -9.49
N LEU A 257 -1.65 -18.26 -9.15
CA LEU A 257 -0.68 -19.35 -9.05
C LEU A 257 -1.00 -20.24 -7.84
N GLN A 258 -1.08 -21.55 -8.05
CA GLN A 258 -1.49 -22.53 -7.06
C GLN A 258 -0.56 -23.75 -7.03
N PRO A 259 -0.40 -24.45 -5.89
CA PRO A 259 -0.98 -24.13 -4.58
C PRO A 259 -0.25 -22.96 -3.90
N ALA A 260 -1.03 -22.01 -3.35
CA ALA A 260 -0.50 -20.85 -2.65
C ALA A 260 -0.60 -21.00 -1.12
N PRO A 261 0.43 -20.58 -0.36
CA PRO A 261 0.42 -20.62 1.10
C PRO A 261 -0.37 -19.43 1.69
N GLU A 262 -0.35 -19.27 3.01
CA GLU A 262 -1.05 -18.17 3.69
C GLU A 262 -0.48 -16.78 3.30
N ALA A 263 -1.33 -15.75 3.30
CA ALA A 263 -0.90 -14.38 2.99
C ALA A 263 0.28 -13.94 3.86
N GLY A 264 1.26 -13.27 3.25
CA GLY A 264 2.49 -12.82 3.90
C GLY A 264 3.56 -13.90 4.11
N THR A 265 3.23 -15.18 3.88
CA THR A 265 4.23 -16.26 3.93
C THR A 265 4.98 -16.38 2.61
N TRP A 266 6.19 -16.94 2.64
CA TRP A 266 7.02 -17.11 1.45
C TRP A 266 6.41 -18.12 0.46
N PHE A 267 6.33 -17.73 -0.81
CA PHE A 267 5.82 -18.51 -1.92
C PHE A 267 6.90 -18.63 -3.01
N GLU A 268 7.75 -19.65 -2.87
CA GLU A 268 8.92 -19.88 -3.74
C GLU A 268 8.57 -19.89 -5.24
N ALA A 269 7.58 -20.69 -5.66
CA ALA A 269 7.21 -20.79 -7.08
C ALA A 269 6.75 -19.44 -7.67
N TYR A 270 6.14 -18.58 -6.84
CA TYR A 270 5.77 -17.23 -7.26
C TYR A 270 6.99 -16.31 -7.39
N PHE A 271 7.93 -16.41 -6.45
CA PHE A 271 9.21 -15.71 -6.55
C PHE A 271 9.99 -16.12 -7.82
N GLU A 272 10.08 -17.41 -8.12
CA GLU A 272 10.71 -17.93 -9.34
C GLU A 272 10.02 -17.41 -10.61
N GLN A 273 8.69 -17.35 -10.63
CA GLN A 273 7.92 -16.73 -11.72
C GLN A 273 8.32 -15.26 -11.90
N LEU A 274 8.33 -14.49 -10.81
CA LEU A 274 8.66 -13.07 -10.85
C LEU A 274 10.09 -12.83 -11.35
N LEU A 275 11.04 -13.67 -10.93
CA LEU A 275 12.44 -13.61 -11.34
C LEU A 275 12.60 -13.95 -12.83
N THR A 276 11.96 -15.03 -13.29
CA THR A 276 12.01 -15.47 -14.69
C THR A 276 11.45 -14.41 -15.64
N ASN A 277 10.40 -13.71 -15.21
CA ASN A 277 9.71 -12.70 -16.01
C ASN A 277 10.19 -11.27 -15.70
N ALA A 278 11.29 -11.10 -14.95
CA ALA A 278 11.75 -9.80 -14.52
C ALA A 278 12.08 -8.88 -15.70
N ASN A 279 11.61 -7.64 -15.64
CA ASN A 279 11.88 -6.61 -16.63
C ASN A 279 12.04 -5.24 -15.94
N PRO A 280 13.26 -4.68 -15.88
CA PRO A 280 14.51 -5.24 -16.41
C PRO A 280 14.88 -6.60 -15.76
N ALA A 281 15.62 -7.45 -16.47
CA ALA A 281 16.15 -8.69 -15.92
C ALA A 281 17.14 -8.41 -14.77
N PHE A 282 17.34 -9.37 -13.86
CA PHE A 282 18.35 -9.29 -12.80
C PHE A 282 19.73 -9.71 -13.27
#